data_AF-A0A7C5JAH0-F1
#
_entry.id   AF-A0A7C5JAH0-F1
#
_cell.length_a   1.000
_cell.length_b   1.000
_cell.length_c   1.000
_cell.angle_alpha   90.00
_cell.angle_beta   90.00
_cell.angle_gamma   90.00
#
_symmetry.space_group_name_H-M   'P 1'
#
loop_
_entity.id
_entity.type
_entity.pdbx_description
1 polymer ?
#
loop_
_entity_poly.entity_id
_entity_poly.type
_entity_poly.pdbx_seq_one_letter_code
_entity_poly.pdbx_strand_id
1 'polypeptide(L)' 'MKEKIAETINYVEKTDKISEENKPLILEELKEWREEEGAINDVAVRFENWWMEMEPIFAELGWI' A
#
# COMPACT_ATOMS: atom_id res chain seq x y z
N MET A 1 -6.70 -0.40 -2.39
CA MET A 1 -6.38 -1.85 -2.49
C MET A 1 -6.93 -2.63 -1.30
N LYS A 2 -7.08 -2.00 -0.13
CA LYS A 2 -7.65 -2.56 1.12
C LYS A 2 -8.86 -3.49 0.99
N GLU A 3 -9.90 -3.09 0.27
CA GLU A 3 -11.12 -3.92 0.13
C GLU A 3 -10.84 -5.26 -0.55
N LYS A 4 -10.05 -5.26 -1.62
CA LYS A 4 -9.65 -6.48 -2.33
C LYS A 4 -8.79 -7.39 -1.46
N ILE A 5 -7.91 -6.81 -0.64
CA ILE A 5 -7.11 -7.58 0.33
C ILE A 5 -8.01 -8.18 1.41
N ALA A 6 -8.99 -7.44 1.92
CA ALA A 6 -9.94 -7.93 2.92
C ALA A 6 -10.85 -9.06 2.39
N GLU A 7 -11.29 -8.97 1.14
CA GLU A 7 -12.02 -10.04 0.45
C GLU A 7 -11.14 -11.28 0.26
N THR A 8 -9.87 -11.09 -0.09
CA THR A 8 -8.92 -12.20 -0.28
C THR A 8 -8.61 -12.90 1.03
N ILE A 9 -8.42 -12.15 2.13
CA ILE A 9 -8.27 -12.71 3.48
C ILE A 9 -9.49 -13.58 3.85
N ASN A 10 -10.70 -13.07 3.63
CA ASN A 10 -11.95 -13.81 3.88
C ASN A 10 -12.04 -15.10 3.05
N TYR A 11 -11.58 -15.07 1.80
CA TYR A 11 -11.56 -16.25 0.94
C TYR A 11 -10.55 -17.28 1.43
N VAL A 12 -9.33 -16.87 1.80
CA VAL A 12 -8.27 -17.76 2.30
C VAL A 12 -8.68 -18.43 3.62
N GLU A 13 -9.36 -17.71 4.52
CA GLU A 13 -9.87 -18.27 5.78
C GLU A 13 -10.92 -19.37 5.54
N LYS A 14 -11.86 -19.14 4.61
CA LYS A 14 -13.05 -19.99 4.41
C LYS A 14 -12.89 -21.10 3.39
N THR A 15 -11.84 -21.06 2.57
CA THR A 15 -11.66 -22.02 1.48
C THR A 15 -11.01 -23.31 1.98
N ASP A 16 -11.56 -24.44 1.56
CA ASP A 16 -10.96 -25.76 1.79
C ASP A 16 -9.92 -26.12 0.71
N LYS A 17 -9.74 -25.25 -0.29
CA LYS A 17 -8.78 -25.45 -1.40
C LYS A 17 -7.32 -25.20 -1.00
N ILE A 18 -7.10 -24.57 0.15
CA ILE A 18 -5.78 -24.26 0.71
C ILE A 18 -5.64 -25.11 1.96
N SER A 19 -4.53 -25.84 2.09
CA SER A 19 -4.29 -26.65 3.30
C SER A 19 -4.13 -25.75 4.52
N GLU A 20 -4.67 -26.20 5.65
CA GLU A 20 -4.63 -25.48 6.93
C GLU A 20 -3.21 -25.12 7.37
N GLU A 21 -2.21 -25.93 6.97
CA GLU A 21 -0.79 -25.66 7.24
C GLU A 21 -0.25 -24.41 6.50
N ASN A 22 -0.80 -24.11 5.32
CA ASN A 22 -0.34 -23.02 4.44
C ASN A 22 -1.13 -21.73 4.66
N LYS A 23 -2.33 -21.80 5.26
CA LYS A 23 -3.16 -20.64 5.56
C LYS A 23 -2.45 -19.58 6.43
N PRO A 24 -1.73 -19.93 7.51
CA PRO A 24 -1.06 -18.93 8.35
C PRO A 24 -0.10 -18.04 7.58
N LEU A 25 0.76 -18.63 6.73
CA LEU A 25 1.77 -17.90 5.95
C LEU A 25 1.10 -16.96 4.94
N ILE A 26 0.07 -17.44 4.23
CA ILE A 26 -0.65 -16.63 3.24
C ILE A 26 -1.37 -15.46 3.91
N LEU A 27 -1.94 -15.68 5.09
CA LEU A 27 -2.64 -14.64 5.86
C LEU A 27 -1.68 -13.61 6.46
N GLU A 28 -0.45 -13.99 6.79
CA GLU A 28 0.61 -13.10 7.25
C GLU A 28 1.02 -12.13 6.13
N GLU A 29 1.38 -12.66 4.96
CA GLU A 29 1.74 -11.86 3.78
C GLU A 29 0.62 -10.88 3.36
N LEU A 30 -0.64 -11.32 3.35
CA LEU A 30 -1.78 -10.46 3.02
C LEU A 30 -2.00 -9.34 4.05
N LYS A 31 -1.64 -9.56 5.32
CA LYS A 31 -1.69 -8.52 6.36
C LYS A 31 -0.56 -7.53 6.20
N GLU A 32 0.66 -8.00 5.92
CA GLU A 32 1.81 -7.14 5.64
C GLU A 32 1.52 -6.21 4.46
N TRP A 33 1.01 -6.75 3.34
CA TRP A 33 0.66 -5.94 2.16
C TRP A 33 -0.44 -4.90 2.45
N ARG A 34 -1.35 -5.19 3.38
CA ARG A 34 -2.37 -4.23 3.83
C ARG A 34 -1.75 -3.08 4.63
N GLU A 35 -0.70 -3.36 5.39
CA GLU A 35 0.03 -2.38 6.20
C GLU A 35 1.01 -1.54 5.37
N GLU A 36 1.66 -2.14 4.36
CA GLU A 36 2.56 -1.45 3.43
C GLU A 36 1.89 -0.34 2.61
N GLU A 37 0.57 -0.43 2.36
CA GLU A 37 -0.19 0.67 1.72
C GLU A 37 -0.09 1.98 2.54
N GLY A 38 0.12 1.90 3.86
CA GLY A 38 0.37 3.06 4.71
C GLY A 38 1.71 3.74 4.41
N ALA A 39 2.76 2.94 4.20
CA ALA A 39 4.10 3.45 3.88
C ALA A 39 4.15 4.14 2.51
N ILE A 40 3.43 3.62 1.51
CA ILE A 40 3.32 4.26 0.19
C ILE A 40 2.60 5.62 0.31
N ASN A 41 1.55 5.68 1.11
CA ASN A 41 0.80 6.91 1.33
C ASN A 41 1.65 7.99 2.04
N ASP A 42 2.47 7.59 3.02
CA ASP A 42 3.41 8.49 3.69
C ASP A 42 4.47 9.05 2.74
N VAL A 43 4.97 8.22 1.80
CA VAL A 43 5.89 8.67 0.76
C VAL A 43 5.21 9.66 -0.19
N ALA A 44 3.98 9.41 -0.61
CA ALA A 44 3.22 10.32 -1.47
C ALA A 44 3.02 11.69 -0.82
N VAL A 45 2.61 11.73 0.46
CA VAL A 45 2.44 12.98 1.22
C VAL A 45 3.76 13.73 1.36
N ARG A 46 4.88 13.04 1.61
CA ARG A 46 6.20 13.68 1.66
C ARG A 46 6.62 14.27 0.31
N PHE A 47 6.32 13.57 -0.79
CA PHE A 47 6.57 14.08 -2.13
C PHE A 47 5.71 15.30 -2.46
N GLU A 48 4.43 15.30 -2.09
CA GLU A 48 3.56 16.47 -2.27
C GLU A 48 4.08 17.68 -1.49
N ASN A 49 4.46 17.48 -0.22
CA ASN A 49 5.03 18.55 0.60
C ASN A 49 6.33 19.08 0.01
N TRP A 50 7.24 18.20 -0.40
CA TRP A 50 8.48 18.59 -1.06
C TRP A 50 8.23 19.33 -2.38
N TRP A 51 7.25 18.89 -3.18
CA TRP A 51 6.89 19.56 -4.42
C TRP A 51 6.37 20.97 -4.18
N MET A 52 5.52 21.20 -3.16
CA MET A 52 5.06 22.55 -2.79
C MET A 52 6.22 23.49 -2.42
N GLU A 53 7.30 22.98 -1.85
CA GLU A 53 8.50 23.78 -1.54
C GLU A 53 9.33 24.09 -2.79
N MET A 54 9.39 23.15 -3.72
CA MET A 54 10.25 23.25 -4.90
C MET A 54 9.59 23.98 -6.08
N GLU A 55 8.28 23.81 -6.28
CA GLU A 55 7.51 24.39 -7.38
C GLU A 55 7.79 25.89 -7.59
N PRO A 56 7.82 26.75 -6.55
CA PRO A 56 8.15 28.16 -6.71
C PRO A 56 9.55 28.40 -7.29
N ILE A 57 10.54 27.59 -6.89
CA ILE A 57 11.92 27.69 -7.38
C ILE A 57 11.98 27.27 -8.85
N PHE A 58 11.31 26.18 -9.21
CA PHE A 58 11.22 25.73 -10.61
C PHE A 58 10.53 26.78 -11.49
N ALA A 59 9.47 27.43 -11.00
CA ALA A 59 8.77 28.50 -11.70
C ALA A 59 9.65 29.76 -11.87
N GLU A 60 10.42 30.15 -10.84
CA GLU A 60 11.37 31.27 -10.93
C GLU A 60 12.48 31.02 -11.96
N LEU A 61 12.90 29.76 -12.11
CA LEU A 61 13.90 29.33 -13.09
C LEU A 61 13.34 29.11 -14.50
N GLY A 62 12.01 29.21 -14.67
CA GLY A 62 11.31 28.99 -15.94
C GLY A 62 11.34 27.54 -16.42
N TRP A 63 11.45 26.59 -15.49
CA TRP A 63 11.49 25.15 -15.78
C TRP A 63 10.11 24.49 -15.80
N ILE A 64 9.08 25.21 -15.33
CA ILE A 64 7.65 24.90 -15.41
C ILE A 64 6.83 26.17 -15.65
#